data_AF-A0A1F4N4I2-F1
#
_entry.id   AF-A0A1F4N4I2-F1
#
_cell.length_a   1.000
_cell.length_b   1.000
_cell.length_c   1.000
_cell.angle_alpha   90.00
_cell.angle_beta   90.00
_cell.angle_gamma   90.00
#
_symmetry.space_group_name_H-M   'P 1'
#
loop_
_entity.id
_entity.type
_entity.pdbx_description
1 polymer ?
#
loop_
_entity_poly.entity_id
_entity_poly.type
_entity_poly.pdbx_seq_one_letter_code
_entity_poly.pdbx_strand_id
1 'polypeptide(L)' 'MGEVEMAELRYRHHMRQLIDRALSRLAQGELSWRDAAQMFESHRVPFAVTCRVLLPYAD' A
#
# COMPACT_ATOMS: atom_id res chain seq x y z
N MET A 1 14.52 20.60 13.21
CA MET A 1 14.12 19.50 12.32
C MET A 1 14.45 18.20 13.03
N GLY A 2 13.45 17.64 13.71
CA GLY A 2 13.63 16.57 14.69
C GLY A 2 13.62 15.18 14.05
N GLU A 3 14.26 14.21 14.70
CA GLU A 3 14.35 12.80 14.26
C GLU A 3 12.98 12.17 13.95
N VAL A 4 11.92 12.64 14.61
CA VAL A 4 10.51 12.25 14.40
C VAL A 4 10.04 12.59 12.98
N GLU A 5 10.39 13.78 12.47
CA GLU A 5 10.01 14.26 11.14
C GLU A 5 10.65 13.41 10.03
N MET A 6 11.91 13.00 10.25
CA MET A 6 12.63 12.12 9.34
C MET A 6 12.11 10.68 9.37
N ALA A 7 11.69 10.18 10.54
CA ALA A 7 11.05 8.87 10.64
C ALA A 7 9.70 8.83 9.91
N GLU A 8 8.91 9.89 10.03
CA GLU A 8 7.62 10.02 9.35
C GLU A 8 7.79 10.10 7.82
N LEU A 9 8.76 10.88 7.33
CA LEU A 9 9.08 10.96 5.91
C LEU A 9 9.50 9.61 5.33
N ARG A 10 10.36 8.86 6.04
CA ARG A 10 10.77 7.51 5.62
C ARG A 10 9.59 6.54 5.60
N TYR A 11 8.73 6.58 6.61
CA TYR A 11 7.53 5.76 6.66
C TYR A 11 6.60 6.05 5.48
N ARG A 12 6.32 7.33 5.20
CA ARG A 12 5.49 7.74 4.05
C ARG A 12 6.09 7.28 2.72
N HIS A 13 7.39 7.43 2.54
CA HIS A 13 8.08 6.99 1.33
C HIS A 13 8.01 5.46 1.15
N HIS A 14 8.25 4.71 2.23
CA HIS A 14 8.18 3.26 2.22
C HIS A 14 6.76 2.76 1.91
N MET A 15 5.73 3.35 2.52
CA MET A 15 4.33 3.01 2.26
C MET A 15 3.94 3.29 0.81
N ARG A 16 4.40 4.41 0.23
CA ARG A 16 4.16 4.72 -1.17
C ARG A 16 4.77 3.67 -2.09
N GLN A 17 6.03 3.30 -1.88
CA GLN A 17 6.70 2.26 -2.68
C GLN A 17 5.98 0.91 -2.61
N LEU A 18 5.50 0.54 -1.41
CA LEU A 18 4.76 -0.69 -1.20
C LEU A 18 3.43 -0.70 -1.97
N ILE A 19 2.66 0.39 -1.90
CA ILE A 19 1.39 0.54 -2.61
C ILE A 19 1.63 0.51 -4.12
N ASP A 20 2.58 1.31 -4.63
CA ASP A 20 2.88 1.38 -6.06
C ASP A 20 3.30 0.01 -6.63
N ARG A 21 4.12 -0.75 -5.88
CA ARG A 21 4.52 -2.11 -6.29
C ARG A 21 3.35 -3.09 -6.31
N ALA A 22 2.48 -3.05 -5.31
CA ALA A 22 1.30 -3.92 -5.27
C ALA A 22 0.34 -3.62 -6.42
N LEU A 23 0.09 -2.33 -6.70
CA LEU A 23 -0.76 -1.88 -7.80
C LEU A 23 -0.20 -2.27 -9.18
N SER A 24 1.12 -2.16 -9.38
CA SER A 24 1.75 -2.61 -10.63
C SER A 24 1.54 -4.10 -10.86
N ARG A 25 1.69 -4.94 -9.83
CA ARG A 25 1.51 -6.39 -9.93
C ARG A 25 0.04 -6.78 -10.12
N LEU A 26 -0.88 -6.05 -9.48
CA LEU A 26 -2.32 -6.18 -9.71
C LEU A 26 -2.69 -5.90 -11.17
N ALA A 27 -2.19 -4.78 -11.72
CA ALA A 27 -2.45 -4.39 -13.10
C ALA A 27 -1.91 -5.40 -14.13
N GLN A 28 -0.87 -6.15 -13.77
CA GLN A 28 -0.28 -7.22 -14.59
C GLN A 28 -0.94 -8.60 -14.36
N GLY A 29 -1.86 -8.73 -13.40
CA GLY A 29 -2.48 -10.00 -13.03
C GLY A 29 -1.55 -10.94 -12.23
N GLU A 30 -0.41 -10.45 -11.75
CA GLU A 30 0.57 -11.23 -10.96
C GLU A 30 0.23 -11.31 -9.47
N LEU A 31 -0.78 -10.56 -9.03
CA LEU A 31 -1.22 -10.45 -7.65
C LEU A 31 -2.74 -10.29 -7.64
N SER A 32 -3.46 -11.06 -6.81
CA SER A 32 -4.90 -10.87 -6.65
C SER A 32 -5.20 -9.68 -5.73
N TRP A 33 -6.38 -9.06 -5.88
CA TRP A 33 -6.77 -7.94 -5.01
C TRP A 33 -6.84 -8.36 -3.53
N ARG A 34 -7.16 -9.62 -3.25
CA ARG A 34 -7.21 -10.20 -1.90
C ARG A 34 -5.81 -10.31 -1.30
N ASP A 35 -4.84 -10.79 -2.07
CA ASP A 35 -3.45 -10.89 -1.62
C ASP A 35 -2.85 -9.50 -1.39
N ALA A 36 -3.19 -8.51 -2.23
CA ALA A 36 -2.80 -7.13 -2.03
C ALA A 36 -3.40 -6.54 -0.74
N ALA A 37 -4.67 -6.82 -0.45
CA ALA A 37 -5.33 -6.37 0.79
C ALA A 37 -4.65 -6.97 2.03
N GLN A 38 -4.33 -8.26 2.01
CA GLN A 38 -3.62 -8.94 3.10
C GLN A 38 -2.20 -8.39 3.29
N MET A 39 -1.51 -8.07 2.21
CA MET A 39 -0.20 -7.42 2.25
C MET A 39 -0.28 -6.03 2.91
N PHE A 40 -1.30 -5.25 2.58
CA PHE A 40 -1.54 -3.92 3.13
C PHE A 40 -1.87 -3.96 4.62
N GLU A 41 -2.70 -4.91 5.04
CA GLU A 41 -2.99 -5.17 6.45
C GLU A 41 -1.72 -5.52 7.24
N SER A 42 -0.89 -6.40 6.69
CA SER A 42 0.39 -6.81 7.31
C SER A 42 1.37 -5.64 7.50
N HIS A 43 1.30 -4.63 6.62
CA HIS A 43 2.12 -3.43 6.70
C HIS A 43 1.40 -2.25 7.36
N ARG A 44 0.23 -2.49 7.97
CA ARG A 44 -0.60 -1.49 8.65
C ARG A 44 -0.95 -0.29 7.77
N VAL A 45 -1.15 -0.51 6.48
CA VAL A 45 -1.71 0.51 5.59
C VAL A 45 -3.12 0.85 6.09
N PRO A 46 -3.47 2.14 6.25
CA PRO A 46 -4.77 2.53 6.76
C PRO A 46 -5.92 1.96 5.91
N PHE A 47 -6.97 1.47 6.55
CA PHE A 47 -8.12 0.85 5.87
C PHE A 47 -8.71 1.75 4.77
N ALA A 48 -8.85 3.05 5.03
CA ALA A 48 -9.35 4.01 4.04
C ALA A 48 -8.47 4.09 2.79
N VAL A 49 -7.13 3.96 2.94
CA VAL A 49 -6.20 3.93 1.81
C VAL A 49 -6.35 2.62 1.06
N THR A 50 -6.37 1.48 1.77
CA THR A 50 -6.60 0.14 1.20
C THR A 50 -7.86 0.10 0.35
N CYS A 51 -9.00 0.55 0.89
CA CYS A 51 -10.25 0.63 0.13
C CYS A 51 -10.10 1.52 -1.10
N ARG A 52 -9.56 2.74 -0.94
CA ARG A 52 -9.43 3.69 -2.05
C ARG A 52 -8.61 3.14 -3.22
N VAL A 53 -7.53 2.41 -2.95
CA VAL A 53 -6.63 1.94 -4.00
C VAL A 53 -7.00 0.57 -4.55
N LEU A 54 -7.67 -0.29 -3.77
CA LEU A 54 -8.02 -1.65 -4.18
C LEU A 54 -9.45 -1.82 -4.70
N LEU A 55 -10.40 -0.93 -4.35
CA LEU A 55 -11.79 -1.00 -4.84
C LEU A 55 -11.89 -1.15 -6.38
N PRO A 56 -11.08 -0.43 -7.19
CA PRO A 56 -11.15 -0.56 -8.65
C PRO A 56 -10.77 -1.94 -9.19
N TYR A 57 -10.18 -2.80 -8.37
CA TYR A 57 -9.72 -4.14 -8.71
C TYR A 57 -10.57 -5.24 -8.06
N ALA A 58 -11.56 -4.86 -7.25
CA ALA A 58 -12.44 -5.79 -6.56
C ALA A 58 -13.60 -6.19 -7.49
N ASP A 59 -13.32 -7.15 -8.37
CA ASP A 59 -14.32 -7.95 -9.07
C ASP A 59 -14.90 -9.05 -8.16
#